data_AF-A0A945MHP1-F1
#
_entry.id   AF-A0A945MHP1-F1
#
_cell.length_a   1.000
_cell.length_b   1.000
_cell.length_c   1.000
_cell.angle_alpha   90.00
_cell.angle_beta   90.00
_cell.angle_gamma   90.00
#
_symmetry.space_group_name_H-M   'P 1'
#
loop_
_entity.id
_entity.type
_entity.pdbx_description
1 polymer ?
#
loop_
_entity_poly.entity_id
_entity_poly.type
_entity_poly.pdbx_seq_one_letter_code
_entity_poly.pdbx_strand_id
1 'polypeptide(L)'
;YIALSERGLNVTKYGLATSVYQWNWPRGSRNSGKGQLKRTDKGKIKGMDPFDGGGNHYGQFMEEDAYAAYGGSLDGLYELFGILAFANEIYRFGDDLDNDGRVSASEQLKYDDEQMGSKVFKDWTPYDHPTLGKVEIGGWKKFGHNNPLPPYLKDEIERNVEFMLLQARATPLLTISKVDQEYLGKNIYRLTTTINNYGFQPTELAVRVNNKKSVPVRTYLSVPKNVMILDEDTEKSIEKISGNGKEEVTWLVHGSKGSNISIVAYHPKGGKTLKKIKLQR
;
A
#
# COMPACT_ATOMS: atom_id res chain seq x y z
N TYR A 1 4.00 3.47 -6.93
CA TYR A 1 3.79 3.84 -5.52
C TYR A 1 3.13 5.20 -5.41
N ILE A 2 3.78 6.27 -5.89
CA ILE A 2 3.24 7.65 -5.93
C ILE A 2 1.80 7.68 -6.46
N ALA A 3 1.53 7.05 -7.61
CA ALA A 3 0.18 6.97 -8.17
C ALA A 3 -0.87 6.25 -7.29
N LEU A 4 -0.45 5.30 -6.43
CA LEU A 4 -1.36 4.63 -5.50
C LEU A 4 -1.62 5.52 -4.26
N SER A 5 -0.61 6.24 -3.79
CA SER A 5 -0.74 7.24 -2.73
C SER A 5 -1.63 8.41 -3.16
N GLU A 6 -1.42 8.99 -4.35
CA GLU A 6 -2.26 10.06 -4.91
C GLU A 6 -3.72 9.63 -5.03
N ARG A 7 -3.97 8.42 -5.56
CA ARG A 7 -5.34 7.87 -5.62
C ARG A 7 -5.91 7.63 -4.22
N GLY A 8 -5.08 7.19 -3.27
CA GLY A 8 -5.49 7.03 -1.88
C GLY A 8 -5.92 8.34 -1.25
N LEU A 9 -5.19 9.45 -1.49
CA LEU A 9 -5.57 10.79 -1.03
C LEU A 9 -6.92 11.21 -1.61
N ASN A 10 -7.15 10.96 -2.91
CA ASN A 10 -8.43 11.27 -3.56
C ASN A 10 -9.60 10.46 -2.99
N VAL A 11 -9.37 9.20 -2.64
CA VAL A 11 -10.41 8.29 -2.11
C VAL A 11 -10.72 8.59 -0.64
N THR A 12 -9.68 8.77 0.17
CA THR A 12 -9.83 8.96 1.62
C THR A 12 -10.22 10.39 1.97
N LYS A 13 -9.77 11.37 1.16
CA LYS A 13 -9.81 12.82 1.47
C LYS A 13 -9.05 13.19 2.75
N TYR A 14 -8.27 12.26 3.29
CA TYR A 14 -7.47 12.42 4.50
C TYR A 14 -5.99 12.38 4.16
N GLY A 15 -5.18 12.84 5.11
CA GLY A 15 -3.75 12.64 5.05
C GLY A 15 -3.38 11.15 5.02
N LEU A 16 -2.38 10.79 4.21
CA LEU A 16 -1.86 9.41 4.16
C LEU A 16 -0.41 9.34 4.66
N ALA A 17 -0.17 8.68 5.78
CA ALA A 17 1.17 8.22 6.12
C ALA A 17 1.49 6.97 5.28
N THR A 18 2.61 6.96 4.54
CA THR A 18 2.88 5.86 3.61
C THR A 18 4.30 5.32 3.81
N SER A 19 4.49 4.00 3.72
CA SER A 19 5.77 3.30 3.99
C SER A 19 6.93 3.65 3.05
N VAL A 20 6.65 4.29 1.90
CA VAL A 20 7.63 4.55 0.85
C VAL A 20 7.73 6.06 0.61
N TYR A 21 8.59 6.65 1.43
CA TYR A 21 9.48 7.78 1.11
C TYR A 21 8.86 9.13 0.69
N GLN A 22 8.88 10.09 1.63
CA GLN A 22 9.27 11.48 1.35
C GLN A 22 10.67 11.78 1.90
N TRP A 23 11.24 10.87 2.69
CA TRP A 23 12.22 11.29 3.69
C TRP A 23 13.63 10.74 3.53
N ASN A 24 14.01 9.89 2.57
CA ASN A 24 15.44 9.61 2.25
C ASN A 24 15.68 8.61 1.08
N TRP A 25 14.94 8.67 -0.03
CA TRP A 25 15.19 7.74 -1.14
C TRP A 25 15.83 8.42 -2.36
N PRO A 26 16.97 7.92 -2.87
CA PRO A 26 17.72 6.74 -2.42
C PRO A 26 18.48 6.95 -1.10
N ARG A 27 18.69 5.86 -0.33
CA ARG A 27 19.48 5.89 0.92
C ARG A 27 20.84 6.55 0.68
N GLY A 28 21.18 7.54 1.52
CA GLY A 28 22.42 8.33 1.38
C GLY A 28 22.25 9.61 0.55
N SER A 29 21.04 9.87 0.04
CA SER A 29 20.71 11.20 -0.47
C SER A 29 20.89 12.25 0.64
N ARG A 30 21.45 13.41 0.29
CA ARG A 30 21.46 14.57 1.19
C ARG A 30 20.02 15.02 1.36
N ASN A 31 19.41 14.52 2.42
CA ASN A 31 18.05 14.80 2.81
C ASN A 31 17.94 16.28 3.20
N SER A 32 17.31 17.10 2.36
CA SER A 32 17.17 18.54 2.56
C SER A 32 15.73 18.99 2.78
N GLY A 33 14.82 18.04 3.02
CA GLY A 33 13.40 18.30 3.27
C GLY A 33 13.21 19.37 4.35
N LYS A 34 12.33 20.34 4.08
CA LYS A 34 12.20 21.55 4.91
C LYS A 34 11.58 21.30 6.30
N GLY A 35 10.93 20.17 6.53
CA GLY A 35 10.40 19.74 7.84
C GLY A 35 11.44 19.19 8.84
N GLN A 36 12.67 18.88 8.43
CA GLN A 36 13.68 18.30 9.36
C GLN A 36 14.34 19.34 10.25
N LEU A 37 14.38 19.07 11.56
CA LEU A 37 15.22 19.79 12.52
C LEU A 37 16.70 19.66 12.13
N LYS A 38 17.29 20.77 11.73
CA LYS A 38 18.70 20.92 11.38
C LYS A 38 19.30 22.12 12.10
N ARG A 39 20.54 21.97 12.54
CA ARG A 39 21.34 23.08 13.07
C ARG A 39 22.11 23.69 11.89
N THR A 40 21.85 24.95 11.61
CA THR A 40 22.55 25.68 10.54
C THR A 40 24.01 25.94 10.93
N ASP A 41 24.83 26.27 9.94
CA ASP A 41 26.26 26.60 10.12
C ASP A 41 26.50 27.81 11.05
N LYS A 42 25.44 28.58 11.35
CA LYS A 42 25.42 29.69 12.32
C LYS A 42 24.85 29.29 13.69
N GLY A 43 24.68 28.00 13.97
CA GLY A 43 24.18 27.46 15.22
C GLY A 43 22.67 27.52 15.45
N LYS A 44 21.91 28.21 14.59
CA LYS A 44 20.45 28.34 14.66
C LYS A 44 19.76 27.04 14.23
N ILE A 45 18.82 26.54 15.03
CA ILE A 45 17.95 25.40 14.68
C ILE A 45 16.87 25.87 13.68
N LYS A 46 16.64 25.07 12.63
CA LYS A 46 15.59 25.23 11.60
C LYS A 46 14.88 23.89 11.39
N GLY A 47 13.60 23.88 11.02
CA GLY A 47 12.77 22.67 10.87
C GLY A 47 11.63 22.65 11.90
N MET A 48 10.72 21.69 11.82
CA MET A 48 9.55 21.62 12.72
C MET A 48 9.85 20.70 13.91
N ASP A 49 9.46 21.13 15.12
CA ASP A 49 9.59 20.32 16.33
C ASP A 49 8.60 19.14 16.26
N PRO A 50 9.06 17.88 16.45
CA PRO A 50 8.20 16.71 16.39
C PRO A 50 7.07 16.68 17.43
N PHE A 51 7.10 17.55 18.44
CA PHE A 51 6.10 17.59 19.51
C PHE A 51 5.06 18.72 19.38
N ASP A 52 5.15 19.60 18.38
CA ASP A 52 4.24 20.74 18.21
C ASP A 52 3.08 20.48 17.22
N GLY A 53 2.74 19.21 17.03
CA GLY A 53 1.46 18.78 16.46
C GLY A 53 1.50 18.39 14.98
N GLY A 54 0.85 17.26 14.69
CA GLY A 54 0.54 16.82 13.33
C GLY A 54 1.20 15.51 12.95
N GLY A 55 0.59 14.38 13.37
CA GLY A 55 0.73 13.04 12.77
C GLY A 55 1.08 13.10 11.26
N ASN A 56 2.02 12.28 10.78
CA ASN A 56 2.55 12.24 9.41
C ASN A 56 1.48 12.54 8.34
N HIS A 57 1.32 13.81 7.94
CA HIS A 57 0.33 14.21 6.96
C HIS A 57 0.97 14.31 5.57
N TYR A 58 0.71 13.35 4.68
CA TYR A 58 0.78 13.66 3.24
C TYR A 58 -0.53 14.32 2.84
N GLY A 59 -0.47 15.56 2.36
CA GLY A 59 -1.64 16.22 1.80
C GLY A 59 -1.52 17.73 1.63
N GLN A 60 -0.58 18.38 2.33
CA GLN A 60 -0.33 19.80 2.09
C GLN A 60 0.83 19.99 1.13
N PHE A 61 0.58 20.79 0.09
CA PHE A 61 1.57 21.30 -0.86
C PHE A 61 2.46 22.40 -0.27
N MET A 62 2.59 22.51 1.06
CA MET A 62 3.49 23.45 1.71
C MET A 62 4.34 22.73 2.76
N GLU A 63 5.62 22.67 2.41
CA GLU A 63 6.90 22.34 3.06
C GLU A 63 7.08 22.17 4.58
N GLU A 64 6.05 22.19 5.43
CA GLU A 64 6.24 22.38 6.89
C GLU A 64 5.67 21.24 7.78
N ASP A 65 4.70 20.44 7.33
CA ASP A 65 3.88 19.59 8.22
C ASP A 65 4.27 18.11 8.39
N ALA A 66 5.56 17.79 8.45
CA ALA A 66 5.97 16.43 8.77
C ALA A 66 7.11 16.35 9.77
N TYR A 67 6.78 15.81 10.95
CA TYR A 67 7.80 15.37 11.88
C TYR A 67 8.45 14.07 11.40
N ALA A 68 9.72 13.89 11.74
CA ALA A 68 10.42 12.66 11.41
C ALA A 68 10.06 11.54 12.40
N ALA A 69 9.30 10.54 11.94
CA ALA A 69 9.08 9.30 12.68
C ALA A 69 10.02 8.20 12.16
N TYR A 70 11.08 7.89 12.90
CA TYR A 70 12.02 6.83 12.53
C TYR A 70 11.64 5.50 13.18
N GLY A 71 11.70 4.42 12.41
CA GLY A 71 11.43 3.07 12.93
C GLY A 71 9.95 2.84 13.21
N GLY A 72 9.09 3.58 12.49
CA GLY A 72 7.65 3.36 12.54
C GLY A 72 7.29 1.96 12.04
N SER A 73 6.08 1.52 12.35
CA SER A 73 5.56 0.22 11.89
C SER A 73 5.60 0.09 10.36
N LEU A 74 5.34 1.18 9.64
CA LEU A 74 5.41 1.24 8.18
C LEU A 74 6.82 0.97 7.63
N ASP A 75 7.84 1.58 8.24
CA ASP A 75 9.25 1.34 7.89
C ASP A 75 9.62 -0.11 8.15
N GLY A 76 9.25 -0.64 9.32
CA GLY A 76 9.52 -2.03 9.69
C GLY A 76 8.86 -3.01 8.71
N LEU A 77 7.60 -2.77 8.33
CA LEU A 77 6.87 -3.60 7.37
C LEU A 77 7.56 -3.62 6.00
N TYR A 78 8.02 -2.48 5.52
CA TYR A 78 8.69 -2.40 4.22
C TYR A 78 10.12 -2.95 4.26
N GLU A 79 10.95 -2.49 5.20
CA GLU A 79 12.38 -2.81 5.23
C GLU A 79 12.64 -4.26 5.64
N LEU A 80 11.86 -4.80 6.58
CA LEU A 80 12.07 -6.16 7.09
C LEU A 80 11.33 -7.20 6.26
N PHE A 81 10.11 -6.88 5.80
CA PHE A 81 9.22 -7.87 5.17
C PHE A 81 8.91 -7.58 3.70
N GLY A 82 9.29 -6.39 3.20
CA GLY A 82 8.90 -5.92 1.87
C GLY A 82 7.39 -5.89 1.69
N ILE A 83 6.68 -5.45 2.72
CA ILE A 83 5.25 -5.21 2.70
C ILE A 83 5.03 -3.75 2.38
N LEU A 84 4.20 -3.50 1.36
CA LEU A 84 3.77 -2.14 1.05
C LEU A 84 2.67 -1.74 2.03
N ALA A 85 3.01 -0.93 3.02
CA ALA A 85 2.09 -0.53 4.08
C ALA A 85 1.64 0.93 3.91
N PHE A 86 0.39 1.17 4.28
CA PHE A 86 -0.23 2.49 4.33
C PHE A 86 -0.83 2.67 5.72
N ALA A 87 -0.73 3.88 6.26
CA ALA A 87 -1.49 4.34 7.41
C ALA A 87 -2.31 5.55 6.99
N ASN A 88 -3.60 5.49 7.22
CA ASN A 88 -4.54 6.57 6.99
C ASN A 88 -4.81 7.27 8.32
N GLU A 89 -4.59 8.57 8.38
CA GLU A 89 -4.97 9.39 9.52
C GLU A 89 -6.45 9.74 9.34
N ILE A 90 -7.32 8.85 9.81
CA ILE A 90 -8.76 8.95 9.60
C ILE A 90 -9.38 10.00 10.52
N TYR A 91 -10.48 10.58 10.04
CA TYR A 91 -11.32 11.51 10.79
C TYR A 91 -10.62 12.80 11.22
N ARG A 92 -11.04 13.92 10.62
CA ARG A 92 -10.64 15.27 11.00
C ARG A 92 -11.88 15.99 11.49
N PHE A 93 -11.83 16.51 12.72
CA PHE A 93 -12.91 17.30 13.27
C PHE A 93 -12.70 18.78 12.92
N GLY A 94 -13.69 19.39 12.25
CA GLY A 94 -13.62 20.77 11.80
C GLY A 94 -13.06 20.95 10.39
N ASP A 95 -13.33 22.13 9.84
CA ASP A 95 -12.84 22.61 8.55
C ASP A 95 -11.76 23.68 8.76
N ASP A 96 -10.77 23.70 7.88
CA ASP A 96 -9.71 24.70 7.83
C ASP A 96 -10.27 25.95 7.14
N LEU A 97 -10.62 26.97 7.94
CA LEU A 97 -11.36 28.15 7.50
C LEU A 97 -10.42 29.24 6.98
N ASP A 98 -9.20 29.32 7.50
CA ASP A 98 -8.20 30.30 7.07
C ASP A 98 -7.24 29.76 6.00
N ASN A 99 -7.35 28.47 5.65
CA ASN A 99 -6.56 27.76 4.66
C ASN A 99 -5.06 27.77 5.01
N ASP A 100 -4.71 27.81 6.30
CA ASP A 100 -3.33 27.67 6.78
C ASP A 100 -2.83 26.21 6.75
N GLY A 101 -3.72 25.27 6.41
CA GLY A 101 -3.48 23.84 6.32
C GLY A 101 -3.99 23.07 7.54
N ARG A 102 -4.26 23.74 8.66
CA ARG A 102 -4.56 23.14 9.96
C ARG A 102 -6.00 23.45 10.37
N VAL A 103 -6.51 22.71 11.36
CA VAL A 103 -7.76 23.09 12.03
C VAL A 103 -7.38 23.41 13.46
N SER A 104 -7.40 24.69 13.78
CA SER A 104 -7.16 25.24 15.11
C SER A 104 -8.26 24.81 16.10
N ALA A 105 -7.97 24.90 17.40
CA ALA A 105 -8.97 24.64 18.44
C ALA A 105 -10.19 25.58 18.34
N SER A 106 -9.99 26.81 17.89
CA SER A 106 -11.08 27.77 17.62
C SER A 106 -11.97 27.33 16.47
N GLU A 107 -11.42 26.79 15.39
CA GLU A 107 -12.20 26.28 14.26
C GLU A 107 -12.95 25.00 14.65
N GLN A 108 -12.34 24.14 15.47
CA GLN A 108 -13.03 22.98 16.04
C GLN A 108 -14.22 23.38 16.90
N LEU A 109 -14.07 24.39 17.76
CA LEU A 109 -15.17 24.90 18.59
C LEU A 109 -16.29 25.47 17.73
N LYS A 110 -15.94 26.31 16.75
CA LYS A 110 -16.92 26.84 15.78
C LYS A 110 -17.65 25.73 15.04
N TYR A 111 -16.95 24.68 14.63
CA TYR A 111 -17.55 23.53 13.97
C TYR A 111 -18.48 22.74 14.90
N ASP A 112 -18.12 22.58 16.19
CA ASP A 112 -19.02 21.97 17.16
C ASP A 112 -20.31 22.79 17.31
N ASP A 113 -20.19 24.11 17.43
CA ASP A 113 -21.33 25.02 17.58
C ASP A 113 -22.25 25.01 16.35
N GLU A 114 -21.68 25.12 15.15
CA GLU A 114 -22.44 25.28 13.92
C GLU A 114 -22.95 23.96 13.33
N GLN A 115 -22.17 22.87 13.44
CA GLN A 115 -22.44 21.61 12.73
C GLN A 115 -22.85 20.46 13.66
N MET A 116 -22.40 20.47 14.91
CA MET A 116 -22.66 19.39 15.87
C MET A 116 -23.67 19.77 16.96
N GLY A 117 -24.09 21.03 16.99
CA GLY A 117 -25.03 21.58 17.96
C GLY A 117 -24.47 21.63 19.38
N SER A 118 -23.19 21.97 19.51
CA SER A 118 -22.44 22.10 20.77
C SER A 118 -22.49 20.83 21.62
N LYS A 119 -22.33 19.66 20.97
CA LYS A 119 -22.47 18.34 21.62
C LYS A 119 -21.12 17.67 21.85
N VAL A 120 -20.05 18.12 21.22
CA VAL A 120 -18.75 17.45 21.22
C VAL A 120 -17.82 18.08 22.24
N PHE A 121 -17.86 19.40 22.42
CA PHE A 121 -17.20 20.10 23.51
C PHE A 121 -18.11 20.14 24.74
N LYS A 122 -17.52 19.97 25.93
CA LYS A 122 -18.19 20.20 27.19
C LYS A 122 -17.56 21.41 27.86
N ASP A 123 -18.38 22.41 28.18
CA ASP A 123 -17.91 23.58 28.91
C ASP A 123 -17.16 23.19 30.18
N TRP A 124 -16.10 23.94 30.44
CA TRP A 124 -15.30 23.79 31.65
C TRP A 124 -16.13 24.20 32.86
N THR A 125 -16.16 23.33 33.86
CA THR A 125 -16.88 23.55 35.11
C THR A 125 -15.93 23.42 36.28
N PRO A 126 -15.97 24.34 37.27
CA PRO A 126 -15.16 24.22 38.47
C PRO A 126 -15.43 22.92 39.23
N TYR A 127 -14.39 22.30 39.76
CA TYR A 127 -14.45 21.08 40.53
C TYR A 127 -13.38 21.07 41.64
N ASP A 128 -13.77 20.71 42.86
CA ASP A 128 -12.84 20.52 43.97
C ASP A 128 -12.33 19.06 44.00
N HIS A 129 -11.16 18.83 43.41
CA HIS A 129 -10.56 17.50 43.34
C HIS A 129 -9.93 17.09 44.68
N PRO A 130 -10.16 15.86 45.19
CA PRO A 130 -9.72 15.44 46.53
C PRO A 130 -8.22 15.60 46.81
N THR A 131 -7.37 15.50 45.79
CA THR A 131 -5.91 15.62 45.93
C THR A 131 -5.27 16.78 45.15
N LEU A 132 -5.98 17.37 44.19
CA LEU A 132 -5.42 18.42 43.32
C LEU A 132 -5.93 19.82 43.71
N GLY A 133 -6.92 19.91 44.59
CA GLY A 133 -7.59 21.16 44.92
C GLY A 133 -8.52 21.63 43.81
N LYS A 134 -8.68 22.95 43.65
CA LYS A 134 -9.55 23.55 42.65
C LYS A 134 -9.01 23.30 41.24
N VAL A 135 -9.80 22.60 40.43
CA VAL A 135 -9.53 22.34 39.00
C VAL A 135 -10.77 22.61 38.18
N GLU A 136 -10.64 22.54 36.85
CA GLU A 136 -11.78 22.59 35.94
C GLU A 136 -11.94 21.24 35.22
N ILE A 137 -13.18 20.81 35.01
CA ILE A 137 -13.51 19.60 34.26
C ILE A 137 -14.41 19.96 33.09
N GLY A 138 -14.00 19.55 31.89
CA GLY A 138 -14.64 19.85 30.62
C GLY A 138 -13.77 19.38 29.46
N GLY A 139 -13.92 20.04 28.31
CA GLY A 139 -13.14 19.79 27.11
C GLY A 139 -13.81 18.84 26.13
N TRP A 140 -13.01 18.34 25.20
CA TRP A 140 -13.46 17.51 24.09
C TRP A 140 -13.91 16.10 24.51
N LYS A 141 -15.09 15.68 24.04
CA LYS A 141 -15.51 14.29 24.14
C LYS A 141 -14.77 13.44 23.13
N LYS A 142 -14.25 12.29 23.58
CA LYS A 142 -13.59 11.31 22.70
C LYS A 142 -14.44 10.92 21.49
N PHE A 143 -15.74 10.70 21.70
CA PHE A 143 -16.72 10.45 20.64
C PHE A 143 -17.31 11.78 20.19
N GLY A 144 -17.10 12.12 18.93
CA GLY A 144 -17.30 13.43 18.35
C GLY A 144 -15.99 14.11 17.96
N HIS A 145 -14.97 14.12 18.83
CA HIS A 145 -13.70 14.83 18.52
C HIS A 145 -12.66 13.94 17.83
N ASN A 146 -12.42 12.72 18.35
CA ASN A 146 -11.46 11.78 17.75
C ASN A 146 -12.13 10.68 16.93
N ASN A 147 -13.46 10.54 17.04
CA ASN A 147 -14.24 9.55 16.30
C ASN A 147 -15.54 10.22 15.84
N PRO A 148 -16.04 9.92 14.63
CA PRO A 148 -17.30 10.47 14.16
C PRO A 148 -18.45 10.12 15.11
N LEU A 149 -19.40 11.03 15.27
CA LEU A 149 -20.69 10.69 15.86
C LEU A 149 -21.45 9.71 14.95
N PRO A 150 -22.41 8.93 15.48
CA PRO A 150 -23.11 7.91 14.71
C PRO A 150 -23.68 8.36 13.34
N PRO A 151 -24.24 9.58 13.19
CA PRO A 151 -24.73 10.05 11.89
C PRO A 151 -23.65 10.17 10.80
N TYR A 152 -22.39 10.45 11.18
CA TYR A 152 -21.27 10.67 10.25
C TYR A 152 -20.40 9.42 10.06
N LEU A 153 -20.63 8.37 10.86
CA LEU A 153 -19.82 7.16 10.84
C LEU A 153 -19.86 6.44 9.49
N LYS A 154 -21.02 6.47 8.81
CA LYS A 154 -21.18 5.80 7.51
C LYS A 154 -20.22 6.35 6.46
N ASP A 155 -20.10 7.66 6.37
CA ASP A 155 -19.23 8.33 5.37
C ASP A 155 -17.75 8.03 5.63
N GLU A 156 -17.35 7.92 6.91
CA GLU A 156 -16.00 7.49 7.29
C GLU A 156 -15.75 6.03 6.90
N ILE A 157 -16.70 5.13 7.15
CA ILE A 157 -16.59 3.72 6.76
C ILE A 157 -16.45 3.60 5.24
N GLU A 158 -17.29 4.27 4.47
CA GLU A 158 -17.29 4.18 3.00
C GLU A 158 -15.95 4.63 2.40
N ARG A 159 -15.40 5.76 2.86
CA ARG A 159 -14.06 6.23 2.42
C ARG A 159 -12.96 5.22 2.70
N ASN A 160 -12.99 4.63 3.89
CA ASN A 160 -11.97 3.66 4.30
C ASN A 160 -12.11 2.32 3.57
N VAL A 161 -13.35 1.85 3.34
CA VAL A 161 -13.62 0.65 2.53
C VAL A 161 -13.13 0.86 1.10
N GLU A 162 -13.42 2.00 0.48
CA GLU A 162 -12.93 2.29 -0.88
C GLU A 162 -11.40 2.32 -0.94
N PHE A 163 -10.74 2.86 0.09
CA PHE A 163 -9.28 2.84 0.17
C PHE A 163 -8.71 1.42 0.26
N MET A 164 -9.34 0.55 1.06
CA MET A 164 -8.94 -0.85 1.16
C MET A 164 -9.18 -1.62 -0.16
N LEU A 165 -10.31 -1.38 -0.83
CA LEU A 165 -10.61 -1.98 -2.12
C LEU A 165 -9.65 -1.50 -3.22
N LEU A 166 -9.25 -0.22 -3.19
CA LEU A 166 -8.20 0.31 -4.07
C LEU A 166 -6.88 -0.44 -3.88
N GLN A 167 -6.45 -0.66 -2.64
CA GLN A 167 -5.22 -1.41 -2.35
C GLN A 167 -5.33 -2.87 -2.82
N ALA A 168 -6.46 -3.54 -2.57
CA ALA A 168 -6.69 -4.91 -3.01
C ALA A 168 -6.62 -5.04 -4.54
N ARG A 169 -7.25 -4.11 -5.29
CA ARG A 169 -7.18 -4.06 -6.76
C ARG A 169 -5.77 -3.79 -7.29
N ALA A 170 -4.90 -3.17 -6.50
CA ALA A 170 -3.53 -2.90 -6.87
C ALA A 170 -2.59 -4.12 -6.68
N THR A 171 -3.02 -5.16 -5.96
CA THR A 171 -2.20 -6.37 -5.74
C THR A 171 -1.90 -7.10 -7.06
N PRO A 172 -0.79 -7.86 -7.14
CA PRO A 172 -0.46 -8.64 -8.33
C PRO A 172 -1.56 -9.64 -8.68
N LEU A 173 -1.79 -9.87 -9.97
CA LEU A 173 -2.79 -10.82 -10.46
C LEU A 173 -2.24 -11.60 -11.66
N LEU A 174 -1.85 -12.85 -11.42
CA LEU A 174 -1.26 -13.70 -12.44
C LEU A 174 -2.30 -14.29 -13.38
N THR A 175 -2.04 -14.21 -14.68
CA THR A 175 -2.86 -14.82 -15.72
C THR A 175 -1.98 -15.38 -16.83
N ILE A 176 -2.27 -16.61 -17.28
CA ILE A 176 -1.68 -17.15 -18.51
C ILE A 176 -2.49 -16.63 -19.71
N SER A 177 -2.00 -15.58 -20.36
CA SER A 177 -2.71 -14.91 -21.45
C SER A 177 -2.60 -15.68 -22.77
N LYS A 178 -1.41 -16.23 -23.06
CA LYS A 178 -1.09 -16.85 -24.35
C LYS A 178 -0.28 -18.13 -24.17
N VAL A 179 -0.51 -19.09 -25.07
CA VAL A 179 0.29 -20.31 -25.20
C VAL A 179 0.46 -20.57 -26.69
N ASP A 180 1.65 -20.30 -27.20
CA ASP A 180 2.03 -20.65 -28.57
C ASP A 180 2.55 -22.09 -28.62
N GLN A 181 2.15 -22.84 -29.64
CA GLN A 181 2.57 -24.22 -29.85
C GLN A 181 3.30 -24.31 -31.18
N GLU A 182 4.57 -24.71 -31.13
CA GLU A 182 5.38 -24.97 -32.32
C GLU A 182 5.65 -26.47 -32.42
N TYR A 183 5.19 -27.10 -33.49
CA TYR A 183 5.42 -28.52 -33.73
C TYR A 183 6.82 -28.74 -34.33
N LEU A 184 7.66 -29.50 -33.64
CA LEU A 184 9.05 -29.74 -34.03
C LEU A 184 9.25 -31.08 -34.76
N GLY A 185 8.18 -31.84 -35.00
CA GLY A 185 8.24 -33.18 -35.58
C GLY A 185 8.29 -34.29 -34.53
N LYS A 186 8.01 -35.54 -34.95
CA LYS A 186 8.04 -36.73 -34.10
C LYS A 186 7.27 -36.57 -32.77
N ASN A 187 6.08 -35.95 -32.80
CA ASN A 187 5.27 -35.66 -31.61
C ASN A 187 5.94 -34.76 -30.56
N ILE A 188 6.97 -34.01 -30.94
CA ILE A 188 7.62 -33.01 -30.08
C ILE A 188 7.02 -31.63 -30.35
N TYR A 189 6.72 -30.91 -29.27
CA TYR A 189 6.17 -29.57 -29.30
C TYR A 189 6.98 -28.65 -28.40
N ARG A 190 7.21 -27.42 -28.86
CA ARG A 190 7.65 -26.31 -28.03
C ARG A 190 6.42 -25.48 -27.64
N LEU A 191 6.21 -25.32 -26.35
CA LEU A 191 5.13 -24.52 -25.78
C LEU A 191 5.71 -23.22 -25.22
N THR A 192 5.42 -22.09 -25.83
CA THR A 192 5.80 -20.77 -25.30
C THR A 192 4.61 -20.16 -24.57
N THR A 193 4.71 -20.04 -23.26
CA THR A 193 3.64 -19.56 -22.37
C THR A 193 3.94 -18.12 -21.95
N THR A 194 3.01 -17.21 -22.23
CA THR A 194 3.06 -15.83 -21.72
C THR A 194 2.28 -15.72 -20.41
N ILE A 195 2.95 -15.28 -19.36
CA ILE A 195 2.37 -15.07 -18.03
C ILE A 195 2.34 -13.57 -17.76
N ASN A 196 1.15 -13.03 -17.57
CA ASN A 196 0.92 -11.62 -17.28
C ASN A 196 0.69 -11.41 -15.79
N ASN A 197 1.12 -10.25 -15.30
CA ASN A 197 0.62 -9.67 -14.06
C ASN A 197 -0.30 -8.49 -14.41
N TYR A 198 -1.61 -8.65 -14.28
CA TYR A 198 -2.59 -7.58 -14.51
C TYR A 198 -2.71 -6.61 -13.33
N GLY A 199 -2.08 -6.93 -12.19
CA GLY A 199 -2.03 -6.05 -11.03
C GLY A 199 -1.06 -4.90 -11.23
N PHE A 200 -1.33 -3.78 -10.55
CA PHE A 200 -0.46 -2.61 -10.59
C PHE A 200 0.87 -2.84 -9.84
N GLN A 201 0.86 -3.61 -8.75
CA GLN A 201 2.06 -3.95 -8.01
C GLN A 201 2.82 -5.10 -8.68
N PRO A 202 4.16 -5.13 -8.58
CA PRO A 202 4.94 -6.26 -9.03
C PRO A 202 4.73 -7.47 -8.11
N THR A 203 4.98 -8.68 -8.62
CA THR A 203 4.92 -9.90 -7.77
C THR A 203 5.90 -9.80 -6.60
N GLU A 204 7.06 -9.20 -6.81
CA GLU A 204 8.05 -8.91 -5.77
C GLU A 204 8.56 -7.47 -5.79
N LEU A 205 8.75 -6.90 -4.60
CA LEU A 205 9.30 -5.55 -4.43
C LEU A 205 10.82 -5.59 -4.54
N ALA A 206 11.42 -4.50 -5.05
CA ALA A 206 12.88 -4.39 -5.19
C ALA A 206 13.63 -4.64 -3.87
N VAL A 207 13.09 -4.17 -2.74
CA VAL A 207 13.69 -4.41 -1.41
C VAL A 207 13.78 -5.90 -1.06
N ARG A 208 12.79 -6.72 -1.45
CA ARG A 208 12.81 -8.17 -1.21
C ARG A 208 13.84 -8.88 -2.08
N VAL A 209 13.97 -8.44 -3.33
CA VAL A 209 15.01 -8.93 -4.24
C VAL A 209 16.39 -8.59 -3.69
N ASN A 210 16.62 -7.34 -3.31
CA ASN A 210 17.90 -6.86 -2.75
C ASN A 210 18.28 -7.60 -1.46
N ASN A 211 17.30 -7.89 -0.60
CA ASN A 211 17.50 -8.62 0.65
C ASN A 211 17.52 -10.15 0.47
N LYS A 212 17.43 -10.67 -0.76
CA LYS A 212 17.39 -12.11 -1.07
C LYS A 212 16.25 -12.85 -0.34
N LYS A 213 15.09 -12.18 -0.22
CA LYS A 213 13.84 -12.67 0.38
C LYS A 213 12.67 -12.68 -0.62
N SER A 214 12.94 -12.47 -1.90
CA SER A 214 11.93 -12.58 -2.96
C SER A 214 11.40 -14.01 -3.07
N VAL A 215 10.11 -14.15 -3.32
CA VAL A 215 9.51 -15.43 -3.71
C VAL A 215 9.27 -15.38 -5.22
N PRO A 216 9.85 -16.30 -6.02
CA PRO A 216 9.64 -16.28 -7.46
C PRO A 216 8.21 -16.72 -7.81
N VAL A 217 7.75 -16.32 -8.99
CA VAL A 217 6.60 -16.95 -9.64
C VAL A 217 7.03 -18.33 -10.11
N ARG A 218 6.32 -19.37 -9.69
CA ARG A 218 6.61 -20.76 -10.06
C ARG A 218 5.66 -21.21 -11.15
N THR A 219 6.21 -21.90 -12.13
CA THR A 219 5.49 -22.33 -13.32
C THR A 219 5.80 -23.78 -13.59
N TYR A 220 4.80 -24.59 -13.90
CA TYR A 220 4.99 -26.01 -14.17
C TYR A 220 3.89 -26.54 -15.07
N LEU A 221 4.16 -27.69 -15.70
CA LEU A 221 3.18 -28.42 -16.48
C LEU A 221 2.59 -29.57 -15.65
N SER A 222 1.27 -29.72 -15.69
CA SER A 222 0.57 -30.92 -15.27
C SER A 222 0.11 -31.67 -16.51
N VAL A 223 0.69 -32.84 -16.72
CA VAL A 223 0.52 -33.66 -17.93
C VAL A 223 0.00 -35.06 -17.58
N PRO A 224 -0.77 -35.70 -18.47
CA PRO A 224 -1.15 -37.11 -18.31
C PRO A 224 0.05 -38.03 -18.55
N LYS A 225 -0.05 -39.30 -18.10
CA LYS A 225 1.04 -40.29 -18.18
C LYS A 225 1.59 -40.55 -19.60
N ASN A 226 0.79 -40.25 -20.64
CA ASN A 226 1.16 -40.44 -22.04
C ASN A 226 1.86 -39.22 -22.68
N VAL A 227 2.13 -38.17 -21.90
CA VAL A 227 2.89 -36.99 -22.31
C VAL A 227 4.13 -36.89 -21.43
N MET A 228 5.29 -36.66 -22.06
CA MET A 228 6.57 -36.50 -21.39
C MET A 228 7.02 -35.04 -21.48
N ILE A 229 7.45 -34.47 -20.36
CA ILE A 229 8.17 -33.19 -20.32
C ILE A 229 9.63 -33.51 -20.63
N LEU A 230 10.21 -32.84 -21.63
CA LEU A 230 11.58 -33.09 -22.09
C LEU A 230 12.62 -32.15 -21.45
N ASP A 231 12.16 -31.09 -20.81
CA ASP A 231 13.03 -30.19 -20.05
C ASP A 231 13.49 -30.86 -18.75
N GLU A 232 14.73 -30.59 -18.33
CA GLU A 232 15.29 -31.07 -17.06
C GLU A 232 14.50 -30.53 -15.86
N ASP A 233 14.23 -29.22 -15.85
CA ASP A 233 13.43 -28.55 -14.83
C ASP A 233 11.94 -28.69 -15.13
N THR A 234 11.26 -29.50 -14.34
CA THR A 234 9.79 -29.67 -14.40
C THR A 234 9.02 -28.51 -13.76
N GLU A 235 9.71 -27.67 -12.97
CA GLU A 235 9.22 -26.41 -12.43
C GLU A 235 10.23 -25.30 -12.77
N LYS A 236 9.74 -24.20 -13.36
CA LYS A 236 10.55 -23.03 -13.73
C LYS A 236 10.15 -21.82 -12.90
N SER A 237 11.15 -21.07 -12.48
CA SER A 237 11.00 -19.88 -11.63
C SER A 237 11.24 -18.60 -12.40
N ILE A 238 10.37 -17.62 -12.23
CA ILE A 238 10.55 -16.23 -12.69
C ILE A 238 10.70 -15.37 -11.43
N GLU A 239 11.84 -14.71 -11.25
CA GLU A 239 12.15 -13.97 -10.01
C GLU A 239 11.10 -12.90 -9.69
N LYS A 240 10.66 -12.14 -10.71
CA LYS A 240 9.71 -11.04 -10.56
C LYS A 240 8.99 -10.79 -11.89
N ILE A 241 7.68 -10.58 -11.82
CA ILE A 241 6.92 -9.98 -12.92
C ILE A 241 6.50 -8.58 -12.47
N SER A 242 6.91 -7.56 -13.24
CA SER A 242 6.53 -6.17 -12.97
C SER A 242 5.01 -5.98 -12.98
N GLY A 243 4.52 -4.93 -12.32
CA GLY A 243 3.12 -4.54 -12.42
C GLY A 243 2.74 -4.22 -13.86
N ASN A 244 1.58 -4.69 -14.32
CA ASN A 244 1.15 -4.65 -15.72
C ASN A 244 2.16 -5.28 -16.72
N GLY A 245 3.11 -6.06 -16.21
CA GLY A 245 4.15 -6.70 -16.98
C GLY A 245 3.77 -8.11 -17.44
N LYS A 246 4.69 -8.72 -18.18
CA LYS A 246 4.60 -10.12 -18.60
C LYS A 246 5.99 -10.72 -18.71
N GLU A 247 6.05 -12.04 -18.58
CA GLU A 247 7.23 -12.85 -18.80
C GLU A 247 6.85 -14.09 -19.61
N GLU A 248 7.82 -14.67 -20.32
CA GLU A 248 7.60 -15.86 -21.14
C GLU A 248 8.40 -17.06 -20.62
N VAL A 249 7.76 -18.23 -20.66
CA VAL A 249 8.38 -19.50 -20.29
C VAL A 249 8.12 -20.51 -21.40
N THR A 250 9.20 -21.12 -21.87
CA THR A 250 9.14 -22.15 -22.92
C THR A 250 9.25 -23.53 -22.31
N TRP A 251 8.55 -24.52 -22.88
CA TRP A 251 8.63 -25.92 -22.50
C TRP A 251 8.79 -26.82 -23.71
N LEU A 252 9.61 -27.87 -23.62
CA LEU A 252 9.59 -28.97 -24.59
C LEU A 252 8.79 -30.15 -24.05
N VAL A 253 7.88 -30.68 -24.86
CA VAL A 253 7.06 -31.85 -24.52
C VAL A 253 7.00 -32.83 -25.68
N HIS A 254 6.91 -34.11 -25.36
CA HIS A 254 6.64 -35.18 -26.32
C HIS A 254 5.29 -35.83 -26.00
N GLY A 255 4.36 -35.81 -26.95
CA GLY A 255 3.02 -36.37 -26.76
C GLY A 255 2.18 -36.34 -28.04
N SER A 256 1.19 -37.22 -28.13
CA SER A 256 0.33 -37.30 -29.33
C SER A 256 -0.54 -36.05 -29.48
N LYS A 257 -0.84 -35.66 -30.73
CA LYS A 257 -1.83 -34.62 -31.06
C LYS A 257 -3.12 -34.86 -30.28
N GLY A 258 -3.69 -33.79 -29.71
CA GLY A 258 -4.92 -33.85 -28.92
C GLY A 258 -4.72 -34.17 -27.43
N SER A 259 -3.50 -34.53 -27.00
CA SER A 259 -3.20 -34.73 -25.58
C SER A 259 -3.42 -33.45 -24.79
N ASN A 260 -4.05 -33.56 -23.62
CA ASN A 260 -4.32 -32.42 -22.75
C ASN A 260 -3.08 -32.07 -21.92
N ILE A 261 -2.75 -30.78 -21.84
CA ILE A 261 -1.69 -30.25 -20.96
C ILE A 261 -2.28 -29.11 -20.15
N SER A 262 -2.04 -29.09 -18.84
CA SER A 262 -2.38 -27.96 -17.98
C SER A 262 -1.11 -27.20 -17.62
N ILE A 263 -1.05 -25.93 -18.00
CA ILE A 263 0.05 -25.03 -17.61
C ILE A 263 -0.41 -24.28 -16.37
N VAL A 264 0.44 -24.23 -15.35
CA VAL A 264 0.14 -23.58 -14.07
C VAL A 264 1.19 -22.52 -13.78
N ALA A 265 0.74 -21.36 -13.30
CA ALA A 265 1.61 -20.35 -12.70
C ALA A 265 1.07 -19.97 -11.32
N TYR A 266 1.97 -19.82 -10.34
CA TYR A 266 1.62 -19.54 -8.96
C TYR A 266 2.59 -18.56 -8.30
N HIS A 267 2.04 -17.64 -7.51
CA HIS A 267 2.78 -16.76 -6.62
C HIS A 267 1.93 -16.40 -5.39
N PRO A 268 2.45 -16.35 -4.16
CA PRO A 268 1.64 -16.09 -2.96
C PRO A 268 0.82 -14.80 -3.00
N LYS A 269 1.37 -13.73 -3.58
CA LYS A 269 0.67 -12.45 -3.76
C LYS A 269 -0.12 -12.36 -5.07
N GLY A 270 0.28 -13.16 -6.06
CA GLY A 270 -0.24 -13.08 -7.43
C GLY A 270 -1.35 -14.08 -7.73
N GLY A 271 -1.65 -14.96 -6.77
CA GLY A 271 -2.61 -16.05 -6.93
C GLY A 271 -2.06 -17.22 -7.76
N LYS A 272 -2.98 -18.14 -8.09
CA LYS A 272 -2.74 -19.30 -8.95
C LYS A 272 -3.59 -19.19 -10.19
N THR A 273 -2.99 -19.38 -11.35
CA THR A 273 -3.70 -19.46 -12.64
C THR A 273 -3.37 -20.76 -13.35
N LEU A 274 -4.33 -21.28 -14.10
CA LEU A 274 -4.22 -22.54 -14.82
C LEU A 274 -4.83 -22.38 -16.20
N LYS A 275 -4.11 -22.82 -17.24
CA LYS A 275 -4.62 -22.87 -18.61
C LYS A 275 -4.48 -24.29 -19.16
N LYS A 276 -5.60 -24.85 -19.60
CA LYS A 276 -5.63 -26.15 -20.28
C LYS A 276 -5.52 -25.94 -21.79
N ILE A 277 -4.64 -26.69 -22.42
CA ILE A 277 -4.51 -26.74 -23.88
C ILE A 277 -4.58 -28.20 -24.35
N LYS A 278 -4.84 -28.37 -25.64
CA LYS A 278 -4.60 -29.62 -26.36
C LYS A 278 -3.42 -29.42 -27.29
N LEU A 279 -2.56 -30.43 -27.43
CA LEU A 279 -1.47 -30.38 -28.41
C LEU A 279 -2.04 -30.28 -29.83
N GLN A 280 -1.67 -29.22 -30.54
CA GLN A 280 -2.12 -28.93 -31.90
C GLN A 280 -0.94 -29.01 -32.88
N ARG A 281 -1.17 -29.62 -34.04
CA ARG A 281 -0.22 -29.68 -35.16
C ARG A 281 -0.61 -28.64 -36.18
#